data_AF-A0A8H8N3A2-F1
#
_entry.id   AF-A0A8H8N3A2-F1
#
_cell.length_a   1.000
_cell.length_b   1.000
_cell.length_c   1.000
_cell.angle_alpha   90.00
_cell.angle_beta   90.00
_cell.angle_gamma   90.00
#
_symmetry.space_group_name_H-M   'P 1'
#
loop_
_entity.id
_entity.type
_entity.pdbx_description
1 polymer ?
#
loop_
_entity_poly.entity_id
_entity_poly.type
_entity_poly.pdbx_seq_one_letter_code
_entity_poly.pdbx_strand_id
1 'polypeptide(L)'
;MKNVQGSSAGAGSGEFHVYKQSRRREYERIKIMEDAAQKEKEIAEFERLKREREEQSEAKTAKNRAKRQKKKNRAMGKGGQPNTESTNEESTKRRRLAADGAGVIFRRPGDGSDDEVEEDPNIPIPVRTAPDEPDLPTLPPDVKIAEPTQIIIHDD
;
A
#
# COMPACT_ATOMS: atom_id res chain seq x y z
N MET A 1 46.00 1.95 -22.06
CA MET A 1 46.05 3.43 -21.92
C MET A 1 46.95 3.94 -23.02
N LYS A 2 46.43 4.63 -24.04
CA LYS A 2 47.22 4.96 -25.24
C LYS A 2 47.90 6.33 -25.20
N ASN A 3 47.67 7.15 -24.16
CA ASN A 3 48.23 8.50 -24.03
C ASN A 3 48.69 8.74 -22.57
N VAL A 4 49.74 8.05 -22.12
CA VAL A 4 50.31 8.30 -20.79
C VAL A 4 51.57 9.14 -20.96
N GLN A 5 51.42 10.45 -20.78
CA GLN A 5 52.55 11.38 -20.70
C GLN A 5 53.20 11.23 -19.32
N GLY A 6 54.52 11.41 -19.21
CA GLY A 6 55.25 11.25 -17.95
C GLY A 6 54.72 12.16 -16.84
N SER A 7 54.83 11.71 -15.58
CA SER A 7 54.26 12.40 -14.42
C SER A 7 54.80 13.82 -14.17
N SER A 8 55.95 14.16 -14.75
CA SER A 8 56.59 15.48 -14.67
C SER A 8 56.42 16.34 -15.92
N ALA A 9 55.72 15.85 -16.94
CA ALA A 9 55.53 16.59 -18.18
C ALA A 9 54.37 17.59 -18.02
N GLY A 10 54.54 18.81 -18.53
CA GLY A 10 53.56 19.89 -18.38
C GLY A 10 52.21 19.63 -19.05
N ALA A 11 51.19 20.39 -18.66
CA ALA A 11 49.85 20.29 -19.22
C ALA A 11 49.83 20.66 -20.71
N GLY A 12 49.50 19.70 -21.57
CA GLY A 12 49.33 19.93 -23.01
C GLY A 12 47.96 20.54 -23.33
N SER A 13 47.82 21.11 -24.53
CA SER A 13 46.56 21.72 -25.00
C SER A 13 45.38 20.75 -25.08
N GLY A 14 45.63 19.45 -25.23
CA GLY A 14 44.61 18.40 -25.25
C GLY A 14 44.17 17.91 -23.87
N GLU A 15 44.89 18.24 -22.80
CA GLU A 15 44.65 17.72 -21.45
C GLU A 15 43.27 18.12 -20.91
N PHE A 16 42.83 19.34 -21.22
CA PHE A 16 41.50 19.84 -20.84
C PHE A 16 40.37 18.93 -21.35
N HIS A 17 40.45 18.48 -22.60
CA HIS A 17 39.42 17.62 -23.18
C HIS A 17 39.45 16.21 -22.60
N VAL A 18 40.65 15.69 -22.28
CA VAL A 18 40.80 14.41 -21.58
C VAL A 18 40.16 14.48 -20.20
N TYR A 19 40.45 15.54 -19.43
CA TYR A 19 39.81 15.77 -18.14
C TYR A 19 38.29 15.89 -18.26
N LYS A 20 37.78 16.71 -19.19
CA LYS A 20 36.34 16.88 -19.40
C LYS A 20 35.63 15.55 -19.69
N GLN A 21 36.21 14.72 -20.57
CA GLN A 21 35.63 13.42 -20.90
C GLN A 21 35.72 12.44 -19.73
N SER A 22 36.87 12.37 -19.05
CA SER A 22 37.05 11.47 -17.90
C SER A 22 36.12 11.84 -16.74
N ARG A 23 35.98 13.13 -16.43
CA ARG A 23 35.08 13.63 -15.38
C ARG A 23 33.63 13.40 -15.72
N ARG A 24 33.22 13.57 -16.99
CA ARG A 24 31.86 13.22 -17.43
C ARG A 24 31.57 11.73 -17.21
N ARG A 25 32.48 10.85 -17.64
CA ARG A 25 32.34 9.39 -17.44
C ARG A 25 32.27 9.05 -15.95
N GLU A 26 33.08 9.70 -15.13
CA GLU A 26 33.09 9.46 -13.68
C GLU A 26 31.80 9.93 -13.01
N TYR A 27 31.27 11.08 -13.40
CA TYR A 27 29.97 11.56 -12.89
C TYR A 27 28.81 10.68 -13.32
N GLU A 28 28.80 10.21 -14.57
CA GLU A 28 27.81 9.24 -15.03
C GLU A 28 27.91 7.93 -14.23
N ARG A 29 29.12 7.45 -13.98
CA ARG A 29 29.37 6.25 -13.17
C ARG A 29 28.88 6.42 -11.73
N ILE A 30 29.21 7.53 -11.07
CA ILE A 30 28.78 7.84 -9.71
C ILE A 30 27.25 7.93 -9.66
N LYS A 31 26.64 8.66 -10.59
CA LYS A 31 25.18 8.82 -10.66
C LYS A 31 24.46 7.47 -10.80
N ILE A 32 24.93 6.58 -11.68
CA ILE A 32 24.32 5.25 -11.85
C ILE A 32 24.39 4.43 -10.55
N MET A 33 25.52 4.52 -9.83
CA MET A 33 25.69 3.83 -8.56
C MET A 33 24.77 4.40 -7.47
N GLU A 34 24.68 5.72 -7.36
CA GLU A 34 23.80 6.41 -6.41
C GLU A 34 22.33 6.09 -6.69
N ASP A 35 21.90 6.16 -7.96
CA ASP A 35 20.54 5.83 -8.38
C ASP A 35 20.19 4.37 -8.07
N ALA A 36 21.13 3.44 -8.28
CA ALA A 36 20.93 2.03 -7.95
C ALA A 36 20.81 1.79 -6.44
N ALA A 37 21.70 2.41 -5.65
CA ALA A 37 21.68 2.29 -4.19
C ALA A 37 20.40 2.89 -3.58
N GLN A 38 19.91 3.99 -4.13
CA GLN A 38 18.67 4.62 -3.69
C GLN A 38 17.46 3.71 -3.96
N LYS A 39 17.38 3.14 -5.17
CA LYS A 39 16.32 2.17 -5.52
C LYS A 39 16.33 0.93 -4.64
N GLU A 40 17.52 0.39 -4.33
CA GLU A 40 17.66 -0.78 -3.46
C GLU A 40 17.12 -0.48 -2.05
N LYS A 41 17.44 0.71 -1.50
CA LYS A 41 16.91 1.15 -0.20
C LYS A 41 15.38 1.27 -0.22
N GLU A 42 14.83 1.91 -1.24
CA GLU A 42 13.38 2.09 -1.38
C GLU A 42 12.64 0.74 -1.49
N ILE A 43 13.19 -0.20 -2.25
CA ILE A 43 12.64 -1.56 -2.36
C ILE A 43 12.71 -2.28 -1.02
N ALA A 44 13.86 -2.25 -0.34
CA ALA A 44 14.04 -2.91 0.95
C ALA A 44 13.09 -2.35 2.02
N GLU A 45 12.90 -1.03 2.07
CA GLU A 45 11.94 -0.39 2.96
C GLU A 45 10.51 -0.80 2.62
N PHE A 46 10.13 -0.75 1.34
CA PHE A 46 8.81 -1.16 0.89
C PHE A 46 8.50 -2.61 1.25
N GLU A 47 9.44 -3.53 1.01
CA GLU A 47 9.29 -4.96 1.35
C GLU A 47 9.15 -5.17 2.85
N ARG A 48 9.91 -4.42 3.67
CA ARG A 48 9.79 -4.48 5.13
C ARG A 48 8.40 -4.05 5.58
N LEU A 49 7.91 -2.88 5.12
CA LEU A 49 6.57 -2.39 5.46
C LEU A 49 5.47 -3.33 4.97
N LYS A 50 5.64 -3.91 3.78
CA LYS A 50 4.68 -4.88 3.23
C LYS A 50 4.61 -6.13 4.12
N ARG A 51 5.76 -6.70 4.51
CA ARG A 51 5.82 -7.86 5.39
C ARG A 51 5.18 -7.58 6.75
N GLU A 52 5.50 -6.45 7.37
CA GLU A 52 4.91 -6.04 8.66
C GLU A 52 3.38 -5.94 8.57
N ARG A 53 2.85 -5.38 7.47
CA ARG A 53 1.40 -5.26 7.26
C ARG A 53 0.75 -6.63 7.04
N GLU A 54 1.38 -7.50 6.26
CA GLU A 54 0.92 -8.87 6.00
C GLU A 54 0.88 -9.66 7.32
N GLU A 55 1.96 -9.64 8.10
CA GLU A 55 2.04 -10.29 9.41
C GLU A 55 0.95 -9.80 10.39
N GLN A 56 0.69 -8.49 10.45
CA GLN A 56 -0.40 -7.96 11.28
C GLN A 56 -1.77 -8.44 10.82
N SER A 57 -1.99 -8.52 9.50
CA SER A 57 -3.25 -9.02 8.94
C SER A 57 -3.42 -10.53 9.19
N GLU A 58 -2.34 -11.30 9.07
CA GLU A 58 -2.29 -12.72 9.34
C GLU A 58 -2.51 -13.02 10.82
N ALA A 59 -1.89 -12.26 11.73
CA ALA A 59 -2.10 -12.40 13.17
C ALA A 59 -3.58 -12.17 13.56
N LYS A 60 -4.22 -11.13 13.00
CA LYS A 60 -5.65 -10.84 13.21
C LYS A 60 -6.53 -11.96 12.65
N THR A 61 -6.27 -12.42 11.43
CA THR A 61 -7.06 -13.48 10.79
C THR A 61 -6.84 -14.85 11.46
N ALA A 62 -5.62 -15.19 11.87
CA ALA A 62 -5.28 -16.40 12.60
C ALA A 62 -5.96 -16.46 13.97
N LYS A 63 -5.93 -15.35 14.75
CA LYS A 63 -6.66 -15.25 16.02
C LYS A 63 -8.15 -15.50 15.84
N ASN A 64 -8.75 -14.92 14.80
CA ASN A 64 -10.16 -15.10 14.48
C ASN A 64 -10.47 -16.54 13.99
N ARG A 65 -9.61 -17.12 13.16
CA ARG A 65 -9.71 -18.52 12.70
C ARG A 65 -9.62 -19.48 13.88
N ALA A 66 -8.69 -19.28 14.81
CA ALA A 66 -8.55 -20.09 16.02
C ALA A 66 -9.79 -20.02 16.92
N LYS A 67 -10.37 -18.82 17.12
CA LYS A 67 -11.64 -18.66 17.84
C LYS A 67 -12.78 -19.46 17.19
N ARG A 68 -12.91 -19.39 15.86
CA ARG A 68 -13.93 -20.14 15.09
C ARG A 68 -13.72 -21.65 15.19
N GLN A 69 -12.48 -22.14 15.05
CA GLN A 69 -12.17 -23.56 15.18
C GLN A 69 -12.45 -24.09 16.58
N LYS A 70 -12.11 -23.33 17.64
CA LYS A 70 -12.47 -23.70 19.02
C LYS A 70 -13.98 -23.82 19.21
N LYS A 71 -14.76 -22.90 18.64
CA LYS A 71 -16.24 -22.97 18.67
C LYS A 71 -16.76 -24.19 17.89
N LYS A 72 -16.21 -24.46 16.70
CA LYS A 72 -16.57 -25.63 15.89
C LYS A 72 -16.28 -26.94 16.63
N ASN A 73 -15.08 -27.08 17.22
CA ASN A 73 -14.70 -28.27 17.97
C ASN A 73 -15.57 -28.48 19.21
N ARG A 74 -15.96 -27.41 19.91
CA ARG A 74 -16.94 -27.49 21.02
C ARG A 74 -18.33 -27.90 20.57
N ALA A 75 -18.79 -27.44 19.41
CA ALA A 75 -20.09 -27.82 18.86
C ALA A 75 -20.08 -29.29 18.38
N MET A 76 -19.02 -29.72 17.70
CA MET A 76 -18.86 -31.10 17.23
C MET A 76 -18.69 -32.09 18.39
N GLY A 77 -17.94 -31.74 19.43
CA GLY A 77 -17.81 -32.57 20.64
C GLY A 77 -19.09 -32.68 21.48
N LYS A 78 -20.10 -31.85 21.21
CA LYS A 78 -21.41 -31.87 21.88
C LYS A 78 -22.54 -32.46 21.01
N GLY A 79 -22.23 -32.85 19.77
CA GLY A 79 -23.18 -33.39 18.79
C GLY A 79 -22.74 -34.69 18.10
N GLY A 80 -21.63 -35.30 18.52
CA GLY A 80 -21.10 -36.54 17.95
C GLY A 80 -21.52 -37.79 18.72
N GLN A 81 -22.77 -38.21 18.59
CA GLN A 81 -23.12 -39.64 18.58
C GLN A 81 -23.54 -39.96 17.14
N PRO A 82 -22.90 -40.92 16.46
CA PRO A 82 -23.25 -41.27 15.09
C PRO A 82 -24.47 -42.18 15.12
N ASN A 83 -25.59 -41.76 14.51
CA ASN A 83 -26.55 -42.74 14.01
C ASN A 83 -27.29 -42.24 12.77
N THR A 84 -27.33 -43.16 11.80
CA THR A 84 -28.31 -43.31 10.72
C THR A 84 -28.24 -42.34 9.54
N GLU A 85 -27.48 -42.75 8.53
CA GLU A 85 -27.95 -43.06 7.18
C GLU A 85 -29.35 -42.53 6.80
N SER A 86 -29.40 -41.51 5.95
CA SER A 86 -30.55 -41.28 5.06
C SER A 86 -30.17 -40.37 3.90
N THR A 87 -30.39 -40.92 2.72
CA THR A 87 -30.31 -40.41 1.36
C THR A 87 -31.22 -39.20 1.09
N ASN A 88 -30.95 -38.54 -0.06
CA ASN A 88 -31.79 -37.62 -0.84
C ASN A 88 -31.67 -36.09 -0.69
N GLU A 89 -31.08 -35.51 -1.76
CA GLU A 89 -31.66 -34.50 -2.66
C GLU A 89 -32.09 -33.12 -2.12
N GLU A 90 -31.32 -32.13 -2.58
CA GLU A 90 -31.78 -30.91 -3.26
C GLU A 90 -32.95 -30.13 -2.62
N SER A 91 -32.62 -29.09 -1.85
CA SER A 91 -33.53 -27.95 -1.70
C SER A 91 -32.76 -26.63 -1.53
N THR A 92 -32.80 -25.88 -2.62
CA THR A 92 -32.56 -24.44 -2.75
C THR A 92 -32.85 -23.64 -1.46
N LYS A 93 -31.80 -23.22 -0.74
CA LYS A 93 -31.88 -22.12 0.24
C LYS A 93 -30.90 -21.01 -0.13
N ARG A 94 -31.12 -20.43 -1.31
CA ARG A 94 -30.79 -19.01 -1.53
C ARG A 94 -31.92 -18.17 -0.91
N ARG A 95 -31.52 -17.12 -0.19
CA ARG A 95 -32.34 -16.00 0.31
C ARG A 95 -33.32 -16.30 1.43
N ARG A 96 -32.86 -16.03 2.66
CA ARG A 96 -33.66 -15.32 3.67
C ARG A 96 -32.80 -14.23 4.30
N LEU A 97 -32.51 -13.20 3.51
CA LEU A 97 -32.27 -11.84 4.02
C LEU A 97 -33.42 -11.01 3.45
N ALA A 98 -34.04 -10.18 4.29
CA ALA A 98 -35.28 -9.42 4.06
C ALA A 98 -36.58 -10.17 4.38
N ALA A 99 -36.79 -10.40 5.67
CA ALA A 99 -38.13 -10.48 6.25
C ALA A 99 -38.02 -9.94 7.67
N ASP A 100 -37.94 -8.61 7.77
CA ASP A 100 -38.30 -7.76 8.90
C ASP A 100 -37.72 -6.38 8.57
N GLY A 101 -38.59 -5.37 8.50
CA GLY A 101 -38.33 -4.03 7.94
C GLY A 101 -37.36 -3.14 8.73
N ALA A 102 -36.22 -3.68 9.16
CA ALA A 102 -35.08 -2.89 9.61
C ALA A 102 -34.13 -2.72 8.43
N GLY A 103 -34.09 -1.51 7.86
CA GLY A 103 -33.16 -1.17 6.78
C GLY A 103 -31.73 -1.57 7.15
N VAL A 104 -31.01 -2.11 6.17
CA VAL A 104 -29.58 -2.40 6.32
C VAL A 104 -28.86 -1.07 6.40
N ILE A 105 -28.57 -0.60 7.62
CA ILE A 105 -27.78 0.61 7.85
C ILE A 105 -26.34 0.27 7.47
N PHE A 106 -25.92 0.76 6.31
CA PHE A 106 -24.52 0.70 5.89
C PHE A 106 -23.71 1.68 6.75
N ARG A 107 -23.09 1.18 7.82
CA ARG A 107 -22.16 1.94 8.66
C ARG A 107 -20.90 2.25 7.84
N ARG A 108 -20.61 3.55 7.71
CA ARG A 108 -19.41 4.05 7.04
C ARG A 108 -18.17 3.59 7.85
N PRO A 109 -17.10 3.09 7.22
CA PRO A 109 -15.91 2.67 7.95
C PRO A 109 -15.36 3.81 8.81
N GLY A 110 -15.43 3.68 10.13
CA GLY A 110 -15.02 4.69 11.12
C GLY A 110 -16.09 5.11 12.14
N ASP A 111 -17.36 4.80 11.91
CA ASP A 111 -18.47 5.15 12.83
C ASP A 111 -18.83 3.97 13.75
N GLY A 112 -17.90 3.64 14.65
CA GLY A 112 -18.07 2.66 15.71
C GLY A 112 -17.79 3.31 17.07
N SER A 113 -18.84 3.83 17.69
CA SER A 113 -18.90 4.14 19.11
C SER A 113 -18.87 2.84 19.91
N ASP A 114 -17.70 2.42 20.38
CA ASP A 114 -17.54 1.60 21.60
C ASP A 114 -16.03 1.46 21.95
N ASP A 115 -15.48 2.49 22.57
CA ASP A 115 -14.36 2.38 23.52
C ASP A 115 -14.49 3.62 24.41
N GLU A 116 -15.05 3.43 25.61
CA GLU A 116 -15.03 4.45 26.66
C GLU A 116 -13.58 4.71 27.04
N VAL A 117 -13.02 5.78 26.48
CA VAL A 117 -11.84 6.43 27.03
C VAL A 117 -12.32 7.37 28.13
N GLU A 118 -12.08 6.98 29.38
CA GLU A 118 -12.07 7.89 30.52
C GLU A 118 -11.06 9.01 30.21
N GLU A 119 -11.55 10.17 29.76
CA GLU A 119 -10.73 11.35 29.55
C GLU A 119 -10.49 12.05 30.89
N ASP A 120 -9.30 11.82 31.46
CA ASP A 120 -8.76 12.65 32.54
C ASP A 120 -8.78 14.14 32.13
N PRO A 121 -9.46 15.04 32.87
CA PRO A 121 -9.73 16.41 32.43
C PRO A 121 -8.52 17.37 32.50
N ASN A 122 -7.29 16.86 32.64
CA ASN A 122 -6.11 17.70 32.90
C ASN A 122 -4.91 17.44 31.97
N ILE A 123 -5.17 17.08 30.70
CA ILE A 123 -4.14 17.10 29.66
C ILE A 123 -4.39 18.34 28.78
N PRO A 124 -3.47 19.33 28.72
CA PRO A 124 -3.67 20.48 27.86
C PRO A 124 -3.64 20.05 26.40
N ILE A 125 -4.76 20.25 25.70
CA ILE A 125 -4.90 20.01 24.27
C ILE A 125 -3.97 21.02 23.55
N PRO A 126 -2.99 20.57 22.75
CA PRO A 126 -2.23 21.50 21.93
C PRO A 126 -3.16 22.07 20.86
N VAL A 127 -3.41 23.38 20.93
CA VAL A 127 -4.05 24.15 19.86
C VAL A 127 -3.24 23.90 18.59
N ARG A 128 -3.80 23.12 17.67
CA ARG A 128 -3.27 23.01 16.32
C ARG A 128 -3.55 24.35 15.64
N THR A 129 -2.58 25.26 15.66
CA THR A 129 -2.54 26.35 14.69
C THR A 129 -2.49 25.69 13.32
N ALA A 130 -3.51 25.96 12.49
CA ALA A 130 -3.54 25.50 11.11
C ALA A 130 -2.23 25.94 10.44
N PRO A 131 -1.47 25.03 9.80
CA PRO A 131 -0.42 25.48 8.91
C PRO A 131 -1.10 26.23 7.77
N ASP A 132 -0.63 27.44 7.48
CA ASP A 132 -1.08 28.24 6.34
C ASP A 132 -1.13 27.34 5.10
N GLU A 133 -2.29 27.27 4.45
CA GLU A 133 -2.43 26.58 3.17
C GLU A 133 -1.41 27.19 2.20
N PRO A 134 -0.50 26.42 1.60
CA PRO A 134 0.30 26.94 0.51
C PRO A 134 -0.64 27.25 -0.66
N ASP A 135 -0.64 28.51 -1.11
CA ASP A 135 -1.36 28.97 -2.29
C ASP A 135 -1.14 27.99 -3.45
N LEU A 136 -2.16 27.19 -3.73
CA LEU A 136 -2.21 26.34 -4.91
C LEU A 136 -2.22 27.28 -6.13
N PRO A 137 -1.36 27.07 -7.13
CA PRO A 137 -1.41 27.87 -8.34
C PRO A 137 -2.78 27.70 -8.99
N THR A 138 -3.53 28.79 -9.09
CA THR A 138 -4.79 28.84 -9.84
C THR A 138 -4.45 28.48 -11.30
N LEU A 139 -4.99 27.35 -11.77
CA LEU A 139 -4.80 26.92 -13.14
C LEU A 139 -5.37 27.98 -14.09
N PRO A 140 -4.67 28.32 -15.18
CA PRO A 140 -5.18 29.27 -16.17
C PRO A 140 -6.50 28.75 -16.76
N PRO A 141 -7.46 29.64 -17.07
CA PRO A 141 -8.82 29.26 -17.48
C PRO A 141 -8.90 28.49 -18.81
N ASP A 142 -7.82 28.37 -19.56
CA ASP A 142 -7.81 27.87 -20.94
C ASP A 142 -7.29 26.43 -21.11
N VAL A 143 -7.23 25.63 -20.04
CA VAL A 143 -6.95 24.19 -20.20
C VAL A 143 -8.21 23.51 -20.76
N LYS A 144 -8.24 23.33 -22.08
CA LYS A 144 -9.26 22.53 -22.76
C LYS A 144 -9.19 21.09 -22.23
N ILE A 145 -10.16 20.71 -21.41
CA ILE A 145 -10.36 19.34 -20.95
C ILE A 145 -10.63 18.50 -22.21
N ALA A 146 -9.75 17.56 -22.54
CA ALA A 146 -9.95 16.67 -23.68
C ALA A 146 -11.20 15.82 -23.41
N GLU A 147 -12.13 15.79 -24.38
CA GLU A 147 -13.35 14.98 -24.26
C GLU A 147 -13.00 13.48 -24.19
N PRO A 148 -13.71 12.70 -23.37
CA PRO A 148 -13.44 11.27 -23.23
C PRO A 148 -13.73 10.54 -24.55
N THR A 149 -12.76 9.77 -25.04
CA THR A 149 -12.93 8.91 -26.22
C THR A 149 -13.92 7.78 -25.90
N GLN A 150 -15.10 7.78 -26.53
CA GLN A 150 -16.04 6.66 -26.48
C GLN A 150 -15.50 5.50 -27.33
N ILE A 151 -15.17 4.39 -26.68
CA ILE A 151 -14.80 3.14 -27.36
C ILE A 151 -16.09 2.35 -27.58
N ILE A 152 -16.50 2.19 -28.85
CA ILE A 152 -17.61 1.32 -29.24
C ILE A 152 -17.02 -0.05 -29.58
N ILE A 153 -17.42 -1.08 -28.85
CA ILE A 153 -17.05 -2.47 -29.11
C ILE A 153 -18.11 -3.05 -30.05
N HIS A 154 -17.67 -3.55 -31.21
CA HIS A 154 -18.50 -4.32 -32.12
C HIS A 154 -18.28 -5.81 -31.83
N ASP A 155 -19.36 -6.54 -31.55
CA ASP A 155 -19.36 -8.00 -31.44
C ASP A 155 -19.56 -8.59 -32.85
N ASP A 156 -18.55 -9.31 -33.35
CA ASP A 156 -18.64 -10.16 -34.56
C ASP A 156 -19.28 -11.53 -34.24
#